data_AF-A0A257MZ20-F1
#
_entry.id   AF-A0A257MZ20-F1
#
_cell.length_a   1.000
_cell.length_b   1.000
_cell.length_c   1.000
_cell.angle_alpha   90.00
_cell.angle_beta   90.00
_cell.angle_gamma   90.00
#
_symmetry.space_group_name_H-M   'P 1'
#
loop_
_entity.id
_entity.type
_entity.pdbx_description
1 polymer ?
#
loop_
_entity_poly.entity_id
_entity_poly.type
_entity_poly.pdbx_seq_one_letter_code
_entity_poly.pdbx_strand_id
1 'polypeptide(L)'
;MDTLVDIADKTITGDALLTQRKLAQYIVEDRLAHYVFTAKDNQLSLAQDIRLAFENPKAADFSEPYTLAHGRIESRSIWTSTLLNDYLDFPFVGQIFAIQRHSIDKKSGKETKDIAYGLTSHSPMSANAEQVLKFNRDHWGVESHHYLLDWNWNEDRCTIRKGHGPENITCLRRFATGLIKSISKDSVAATIEKLARNVRRVFDYLRMTDNSRKIVLRCQSQ
;
A
#
# COMPACT_ATOMS: atom_id res chain seq x y z
N MET A 1 -26.49 -13.84 6.28
CA MET A 1 -25.05 -14.14 6.38
C MET A 1 -24.36 -13.32 5.30
N ASP A 2 -24.44 -11.99 5.42
CA ASP A 2 -23.96 -11.04 4.40
C ASP A 2 -23.27 -9.89 5.14
N THR A 3 -22.00 -10.13 5.49
CA THR A 3 -21.10 -9.14 6.06
C THR A 3 -19.84 -9.05 5.22
N LEU A 4 -19.97 -9.25 3.90
CA LEU A 4 -18.89 -8.99 2.96
C LEU A 4 -18.94 -7.51 2.61
N VAL A 5 -17.81 -6.83 2.80
CA VAL A 5 -17.62 -5.43 2.44
C VAL A 5 -17.98 -5.24 0.97
N ASP A 6 -18.86 -4.30 0.65
CA ASP A 6 -19.15 -3.94 -0.73
C ASP A 6 -17.93 -3.26 -1.36
N ILE A 7 -17.48 -3.81 -2.49
CA ILE A 7 -16.30 -3.35 -3.23
C ILE A 7 -16.60 -3.10 -4.71
N ALA A 8 -17.88 -3.07 -5.10
CA ALA A 8 -18.23 -2.76 -6.48
C ALA A 8 -17.64 -1.40 -6.91
N ASP A 9 -17.15 -1.34 -8.13
CA ASP A 9 -16.45 -0.18 -8.74
C ASP A 9 -15.18 0.27 -7.98
N LYS A 10 -14.68 -0.51 -7.02
CA LYS A 10 -13.41 -0.22 -6.33
C LYS A 10 -12.24 -0.86 -7.05
N THR A 11 -11.08 -0.24 -6.89
CA THR A 11 -9.81 -0.79 -7.37
C THR A 11 -9.08 -1.50 -6.24
N ILE A 12 -8.92 -2.80 -6.37
CA ILE A 12 -8.15 -3.65 -5.48
C ILE A 12 -6.71 -3.70 -5.96
N THR A 13 -5.77 -3.34 -5.10
CA THR A 13 -4.35 -3.36 -5.42
C THR A 13 -3.69 -4.59 -4.77
N GLY A 14 -2.78 -5.24 -5.51
CA GLY A 14 -2.11 -6.45 -5.05
C GLY A 14 -0.66 -6.51 -5.49
N ASP A 15 0.16 -7.10 -4.62
CA ASP A 15 1.54 -7.41 -4.93
C ASP A 15 1.65 -8.67 -5.81
N ALA A 16 2.89 -9.09 -6.09
CA ALA A 16 3.15 -10.25 -6.92
C ALA A 16 2.64 -11.58 -6.36
N LEU A 17 2.42 -11.70 -5.05
CA LEU A 17 1.84 -12.90 -4.45
C LEU A 17 0.33 -12.97 -4.70
N LEU A 18 -0.32 -11.80 -4.80
CA LEU A 18 -1.74 -11.66 -5.08
C LEU A 18 -2.08 -11.60 -6.58
N THR A 19 -1.09 -11.52 -7.48
CA THR A 19 -1.27 -11.62 -8.93
C THR A 19 -1.71 -13.04 -9.34
N GLN A 20 -2.92 -13.44 -8.96
CA GLN A 20 -3.46 -14.78 -9.17
C GLN A 20 -4.71 -14.72 -10.05
N ARG A 21 -4.77 -15.60 -11.05
CA ARG A 21 -5.88 -15.67 -12.01
C ARG A 21 -7.25 -15.84 -11.34
N LYS A 22 -7.35 -16.75 -10.36
CA LYS A 22 -8.59 -16.97 -9.59
C LYS A 22 -9.03 -15.72 -8.83
N LEU A 23 -8.08 -14.97 -8.27
CA LEU A 23 -8.39 -13.73 -7.57
C LEU A 23 -8.87 -12.65 -8.55
N ALA A 24 -8.22 -12.54 -9.72
CA ALA A 24 -8.65 -11.62 -10.78
C ALA A 24 -10.07 -11.90 -11.25
N GLN A 25 -10.41 -13.17 -11.49
CA GLN A 25 -11.78 -13.60 -11.83
C GLN A 25 -12.77 -13.20 -10.76
N TYR A 26 -12.50 -13.57 -9.50
CA TYR A 26 -13.37 -13.24 -8.38
C TYR A 26 -13.60 -11.73 -8.22
N ILE A 27 -12.55 -10.91 -8.36
CA ILE A 27 -12.65 -9.46 -8.24
C ILE A 27 -13.55 -8.88 -9.33
N VAL A 28 -13.38 -9.30 -10.57
CA VAL A 28 -14.08 -8.70 -11.71
C VAL A 28 -15.48 -9.29 -11.90
N GLU A 29 -15.61 -10.62 -11.90
CA GLU A 29 -16.88 -11.31 -12.18
C GLU A 29 -17.81 -11.31 -10.96
N ASP A 30 -17.32 -11.75 -9.80
CA ASP A 30 -18.17 -11.96 -8.63
C ASP A 30 -18.35 -10.69 -7.79
N ARG A 31 -17.39 -9.76 -7.85
CA ARG A 31 -17.37 -8.55 -7.01
C ARG A 31 -17.51 -7.23 -7.76
N LEU A 32 -17.62 -7.28 -9.09
CA LEU A 32 -17.81 -6.12 -9.97
C LEU A 32 -16.81 -4.99 -9.66
N ALA A 33 -15.57 -5.38 -9.41
CA ALA A 33 -14.48 -4.50 -9.01
C ALA A 33 -13.33 -4.60 -10.01
N HIS A 34 -12.35 -3.70 -9.86
CA HIS A 34 -11.15 -3.71 -10.70
C HIS A 34 -9.92 -4.14 -9.90
N TYR A 35 -8.91 -4.66 -10.57
CA TYR A 35 -7.62 -4.94 -9.97
C TYR A 35 -6.49 -4.12 -10.60
N VAL A 36 -5.45 -3.85 -9.81
CA VAL A 36 -4.13 -3.38 -10.27
C VAL A 36 -3.09 -4.25 -9.57
N PHE A 37 -2.42 -5.09 -10.35
CA PHE A 37 -1.49 -6.09 -9.84
C PHE A 37 -0.08 -5.87 -10.36
N THR A 38 0.89 -6.03 -9.45
CA THR A 38 2.31 -5.96 -9.81
C THR A 38 2.81 -7.36 -10.15
N ALA A 39 3.41 -7.53 -11.33
CA ALA A 39 4.06 -8.76 -11.73
C ALA A 39 5.54 -8.74 -11.29
N LYS A 40 5.96 -9.77 -10.55
CA LYS A 40 7.39 -10.06 -10.25
C LYS A 40 7.70 -11.51 -10.61
N ASP A 41 8.95 -11.91 -10.39
CA ASP A 41 9.60 -13.20 -10.71
C ASP A 41 8.86 -14.50 -10.32
N ASN A 42 7.68 -14.41 -9.67
CA ASN A 42 6.82 -15.55 -9.35
C ASN A 42 6.02 -16.07 -10.57
N GLN A 43 5.93 -15.30 -11.67
CA GLN A 43 5.32 -15.71 -12.94
C GLN A 43 6.25 -15.31 -14.09
N LEU A 44 7.25 -16.15 -14.35
CA LEU A 44 8.33 -15.86 -15.28
C LEU A 44 7.83 -15.43 -16.66
N SER A 45 6.85 -16.11 -17.26
CA SER A 45 6.32 -15.75 -18.58
C SER A 45 5.61 -14.39 -18.59
N LEU A 46 4.63 -14.18 -17.69
CA LEU A 46 3.85 -12.94 -17.63
C LEU A 46 4.74 -11.70 -17.43
N ALA A 47 5.67 -11.77 -16.47
CA ALA A 47 6.56 -10.64 -16.20
C ALA A 47 7.56 -10.40 -17.33
N GLN A 48 8.04 -11.46 -17.99
CA GLN A 48 8.95 -11.36 -19.15
C GLN A 48 8.24 -10.75 -20.36
N ASP A 49 7.01 -11.17 -20.66
CA ASP A 49 6.22 -10.66 -21.78
C ASP A 49 5.94 -9.16 -21.61
N ILE A 50 5.51 -8.75 -20.41
CA ILE A 50 5.28 -7.32 -20.11
C ILE A 50 6.58 -6.53 -20.19
N ARG A 51 7.69 -7.08 -19.67
CA ARG A 51 9.01 -6.43 -19.76
C ARG A 51 9.44 -6.22 -21.20
N LEU A 52 9.25 -7.22 -22.06
CA LEU A 52 9.57 -7.15 -23.48
C LEU A 52 8.74 -6.07 -24.18
N ALA A 53 7.45 -5.96 -23.85
CA ALA A 53 6.58 -4.91 -24.39
C ALA A 53 7.04 -3.48 -24.04
N PHE A 54 7.83 -3.32 -22.97
CA PHE A 54 8.36 -2.03 -22.50
C PHE A 54 9.89 -1.94 -22.57
N GLU A 55 10.57 -2.76 -23.38
CA GLU A 55 12.05 -2.76 -23.44
C GLU A 55 12.63 -1.48 -24.05
N ASN A 56 11.91 -0.89 -25.02
CA ASN A 56 12.27 0.38 -25.66
C ASN A 56 11.10 1.38 -25.56
N PRO A 57 10.73 1.80 -24.35
CA PRO A 57 9.59 2.67 -24.17
C PRO A 57 9.94 4.07 -24.70
N LYS A 58 8.98 4.71 -25.36
CA LYS A 58 9.09 6.13 -25.79
C LYS A 58 9.00 7.05 -24.56
N ALA A 59 8.62 8.31 -24.75
CA ALA A 59 8.25 9.19 -23.65
C ALA A 59 7.22 8.51 -22.72
N ALA A 60 7.33 8.77 -21.42
CA ALA A 60 6.36 8.30 -20.44
C ALA A 60 4.98 8.87 -20.75
N ASP A 61 3.93 8.08 -20.51
CA ASP A 61 2.55 8.54 -20.62
C ASP A 61 2.22 9.54 -19.51
N PHE A 62 2.88 9.36 -18.35
CA PHE A 62 2.81 10.29 -17.24
C PHE A 62 4.07 10.22 -16.37
N SER A 63 4.49 11.37 -15.82
CA SER A 63 5.60 11.48 -14.87
C SER A 63 5.24 12.43 -13.73
N GLU A 64 5.47 11.99 -12.51
CA GLU A 64 5.36 12.83 -11.33
C GLU A 64 6.54 13.79 -11.23
N PRO A 65 6.33 15.01 -10.71
CA PRO A 65 7.43 15.91 -10.40
C PRO A 65 8.36 15.30 -9.35
N TYR A 66 9.63 15.72 -9.36
CA TYR A 66 10.58 15.28 -8.34
C TYR A 66 10.18 15.79 -6.96
N THR A 67 10.22 14.90 -5.97
CA THR A 67 9.94 15.19 -4.57
C THR A 67 11.15 14.89 -3.70
N LEU A 68 11.34 15.69 -2.65
CA LEU A 68 12.40 15.47 -1.67
C LEU A 68 11.80 14.78 -0.44
N ALA A 69 12.24 13.55 -0.16
CA ALA A 69 11.81 12.81 1.01
C ALA A 69 12.98 11.99 1.58
N HIS A 70 13.14 11.99 2.91
CA HIS A 70 14.13 11.14 3.61
C HIS A 70 15.57 11.25 3.06
N GLY A 71 15.96 12.43 2.56
CA GLY A 71 17.30 12.67 1.99
C GLY A 71 17.48 12.19 0.54
N ARG A 72 16.42 11.73 -0.11
CA ARG A 72 16.40 11.31 -1.51
C ARG A 72 15.50 12.20 -2.35
N ILE A 73 15.91 12.44 -3.59
CA ILE A 73 15.09 13.08 -4.61
C ILE A 73 14.47 11.96 -5.45
N GLU A 74 13.15 11.83 -5.44
CA GLU A 74 12.44 10.75 -6.13
C GLU A 74 11.42 11.28 -7.14
N SER A 75 11.30 10.61 -8.28
CA SER A 75 10.20 10.77 -9.25
C SER A 75 9.77 9.38 -9.73
N ARG A 76 8.52 9.27 -10.16
CA ARG A 76 7.98 8.07 -10.81
C ARG A 76 7.45 8.43 -12.17
N SER A 77 7.73 7.57 -13.14
CA SER A 77 7.19 7.65 -14.49
C SER A 77 6.49 6.34 -14.81
N ILE A 78 5.39 6.43 -15.56
CA ILE A 78 4.59 5.27 -15.94
C ILE A 78 4.40 5.23 -17.46
N TRP A 79 4.42 4.01 -17.98
CA TRP A 79 4.04 3.64 -19.33
C TRP A 79 2.91 2.63 -19.23
N THR A 80 1.93 2.75 -20.11
CA THR A 80 0.75 1.90 -20.22
C THR A 80 0.60 1.42 -21.65
N SER A 81 0.04 0.22 -21.83
CA SER A 81 -0.20 -0.32 -23.16
C SER A 81 -1.33 -1.34 -23.13
N THR A 82 -2.06 -1.44 -24.23
CA THR A 82 -3.04 -2.51 -24.47
C THR A 82 -2.50 -3.61 -25.37
N LEU A 83 -1.22 -3.53 -25.79
CA LEU A 83 -0.60 -4.42 -26.79
C LEU A 83 -0.76 -5.89 -26.46
N LEU A 84 -0.71 -6.26 -25.18
CA LEU A 84 -0.74 -7.64 -24.73
C LEU A 84 -2.11 -8.11 -24.23
N ASN A 85 -3.17 -7.30 -24.35
CA ASN A 85 -4.48 -7.64 -23.80
C ASN A 85 -5.03 -8.97 -24.38
N ASP A 86 -4.88 -9.18 -25.68
CA ASP A 86 -5.36 -10.38 -26.38
C ASP A 86 -4.34 -11.53 -26.37
N TYR A 87 -3.11 -11.26 -25.92
CA TYR A 87 -2.00 -12.23 -25.90
C TYR A 87 -1.82 -12.88 -24.53
N LEU A 88 -1.96 -12.11 -23.46
CA LEU A 88 -1.77 -12.63 -22.10
C LEU A 88 -2.91 -13.57 -21.76
N ASP A 89 -2.56 -14.81 -21.41
CA ASP A 89 -3.45 -15.65 -20.64
C ASP A 89 -3.50 -15.13 -19.20
N PHE A 90 -4.25 -14.06 -18.98
CA PHE A 90 -4.64 -13.54 -17.67
C PHE A 90 -6.07 -12.96 -17.74
N PRO A 91 -6.94 -13.17 -16.74
CA PRO A 91 -8.32 -12.73 -16.82
C PRO A 91 -8.47 -11.21 -16.88
N PHE A 92 -9.30 -10.73 -17.80
CA PHE A 92 -9.77 -9.34 -17.88
C PHE A 92 -8.67 -8.28 -18.03
N VAL A 93 -7.56 -8.56 -18.72
CA VAL A 93 -6.50 -7.55 -18.90
C VAL A 93 -7.05 -6.36 -19.70
N GLY A 94 -7.14 -5.21 -19.04
CA GLY A 94 -7.51 -3.95 -19.66
C GLY A 94 -6.28 -3.19 -20.15
N GLN A 95 -5.19 -3.21 -19.38
CA GLN A 95 -3.90 -2.60 -19.70
C GLN A 95 -2.75 -3.33 -18.99
N ILE A 96 -1.57 -3.33 -19.61
CA ILE A 96 -0.28 -3.59 -18.96
C ILE A 96 0.41 -2.26 -18.64
N PHE A 97 1.30 -2.26 -17.64
CA PHE A 97 2.05 -1.07 -17.27
C PHE A 97 3.48 -1.38 -16.83
N ALA A 98 4.34 -0.36 -16.99
CA ALA A 98 5.67 -0.29 -16.39
C ALA A 98 5.78 1.01 -15.58
N ILE A 99 6.25 0.92 -14.34
CA ILE A 99 6.50 2.07 -13.47
C ILE A 99 7.98 2.11 -13.15
N GLN A 100 8.66 3.17 -13.59
CA GLN A 100 10.03 3.45 -13.22
C GLN A 100 10.08 4.41 -12.04
N ARG A 101 10.74 4.00 -10.96
CA ARG A 101 11.16 4.88 -9.87
C ARG A 101 12.59 5.34 -10.15
N HIS A 102 12.77 6.64 -10.26
CA HIS A 102 14.08 7.27 -10.27
C HIS A 102 14.36 7.90 -8.91
N SER A 103 15.47 7.52 -8.28
CA SER A 103 15.90 8.04 -6.97
C SER A 103 17.34 8.53 -7.04
N ILE A 104 17.60 9.71 -6.46
CA ILE A 104 18.93 10.30 -6.31
C ILE A 104 19.20 10.51 -4.83
N ASP A 105 20.25 9.89 -4.31
CA ASP A 105 20.71 10.13 -2.94
C ASP A 105 21.45 11.46 -2.86
N LYS A 106 20.98 12.39 -2.01
CA LYS A 106 21.56 13.75 -1.97
C LYS A 106 22.99 13.82 -1.44
N LYS A 107 23.43 12.85 -0.62
CA LYS A 107 24.75 12.89 0.01
C LYS A 107 25.81 12.31 -0.92
N SER A 108 25.49 11.20 -1.56
CA SER A 108 26.41 10.48 -2.44
C SER A 108 26.27 10.84 -3.92
N GLY A 109 25.15 11.46 -4.31
CA GLY A 109 24.80 11.68 -5.72
C GLY A 109 24.43 10.40 -6.48
N LYS A 110 24.34 9.26 -5.80
CA LYS A 110 24.06 7.98 -6.43
C LYS A 110 22.64 7.95 -6.96
N GLU A 111 22.51 7.68 -8.25
CA GLU A 111 21.23 7.46 -8.92
C GLU A 111 20.85 5.98 -8.91
N THR A 112 19.55 5.70 -8.83
CA THR A 112 19.00 4.35 -8.93
C THR A 112 17.70 4.41 -9.71
N LYS A 113 17.56 3.49 -10.66
CA LYS A 113 16.35 3.32 -11.48
C LYS A 113 15.83 1.90 -11.28
N ASP A 114 14.65 1.80 -10.67
CA ASP A 114 13.97 0.53 -10.46
C ASP A 114 12.70 0.52 -11.29
N ILE A 115 12.43 -0.56 -12.01
CA ILE A 115 11.22 -0.70 -12.82
C ILE A 115 10.36 -1.82 -12.23
N ALA A 116 9.09 -1.52 -11.99
CA ALA A 116 8.06 -2.49 -11.64
C ALA A 116 7.12 -2.67 -12.84
N TYR A 117 6.76 -3.91 -13.13
CA TYR A 117 5.82 -4.25 -14.20
C TYR A 117 4.52 -4.75 -13.60
N GLY A 118 3.42 -4.63 -14.34
CA GLY A 118 2.14 -5.13 -13.88
C GLY A 118 1.05 -5.01 -14.91
N LEU A 119 -0.17 -5.33 -14.47
CA LEU A 119 -1.36 -5.27 -15.29
C LEU A 119 -2.58 -4.88 -14.46
N THR A 120 -3.62 -4.42 -15.14
CA THR A 120 -4.86 -3.99 -14.54
C THR A 120 -6.05 -4.40 -15.39
N SER A 121 -7.20 -4.64 -14.76
CA SER A 121 -8.48 -4.77 -15.46
C SER A 121 -9.04 -3.46 -15.99
N HIS A 122 -8.47 -2.32 -15.57
CA HIS A 122 -8.89 -1.03 -16.11
C HIS A 122 -8.48 -0.90 -17.57
N SER A 123 -9.45 -0.58 -18.43
CA SER A 123 -9.16 -0.06 -19.78
C SER A 123 -8.61 1.38 -19.69
N PRO A 124 -7.95 1.88 -20.75
CA PRO A 124 -7.46 3.27 -20.79
C PRO A 124 -8.56 4.32 -20.56
N MET A 125 -9.81 3.97 -20.86
CA MET A 125 -10.98 4.84 -20.63
C MET A 125 -11.41 4.88 -19.16
N SER A 126 -11.23 3.77 -18.43
CA SER A 126 -11.65 3.67 -17.01
C SER A 126 -10.56 4.12 -16.03
N ALA A 127 -9.29 3.95 -16.39
CA ALA A 127 -8.16 4.52 -15.65
C ALA A 127 -7.03 4.88 -16.61
N ASN A 128 -6.65 6.16 -16.61
CA ASN A 128 -5.49 6.64 -17.36
C ASN A 128 -4.17 6.31 -16.63
N ALA A 129 -3.03 6.60 -17.27
CA ALA A 129 -1.72 6.31 -16.71
C ALA A 129 -1.47 6.96 -15.32
N GLU A 130 -1.90 8.21 -15.13
CA GLU A 130 -1.79 8.89 -13.83
C GLU A 130 -2.58 8.17 -12.73
N GLN A 131 -3.81 7.73 -13.02
CA GLN A 131 -4.64 6.98 -12.08
C GLN A 131 -4.05 5.61 -11.73
N VAL A 132 -3.52 4.89 -12.73
CA VAL A 132 -2.84 3.60 -12.50
C VAL A 132 -1.60 3.78 -11.61
N LEU A 133 -0.81 4.83 -11.86
CA LEU A 133 0.34 5.17 -11.01
C LEU A 133 -0.10 5.51 -9.59
N LYS A 134 -1.19 6.27 -9.43
CA LYS A 134 -1.76 6.61 -8.12
C LYS A 134 -2.21 5.36 -7.36
N PHE A 135 -2.90 4.41 -7.99
CA PHE A 135 -3.28 3.14 -7.35
C PHE A 135 -2.05 2.38 -6.85
N ASN A 136 -1.00 2.28 -7.67
CA ASN A 136 0.25 1.66 -7.24
C ASN A 136 0.90 2.43 -6.07
N ARG A 137 0.87 3.77 -6.11
CA ARG A 137 1.43 4.61 -5.05
C ARG A 137 0.71 4.42 -3.72
N ASP A 138 -0.62 4.37 -3.76
CA ASP A 138 -1.47 4.18 -2.58
C ASP A 138 -1.27 2.77 -1.99
N HIS A 139 -0.97 1.76 -2.81
CA HIS A 139 -0.62 0.41 -2.36
C HIS A 139 0.61 0.39 -1.44
N TRP A 140 1.64 1.20 -1.70
CA TRP A 140 2.81 1.31 -0.81
C TRP A 140 2.46 1.76 0.61
N GLY A 141 1.31 2.45 0.79
CA GLY A 141 0.80 2.78 2.13
C GLY A 141 0.48 1.53 2.96
N VAL A 142 0.07 0.43 2.31
CA VAL A 142 -0.19 -0.86 2.95
C VAL A 142 1.11 -1.50 3.41
N GLU A 143 2.13 -1.57 2.55
CA GLU A 143 3.45 -2.10 2.94
C GLU A 143 4.11 -1.26 4.06
N SER A 144 3.93 0.07 4.01
CA SER A 144 4.41 0.96 5.07
C SER A 144 3.74 0.67 6.41
N HIS A 145 2.50 0.17 6.41
CA HIS A 145 1.83 -0.27 7.63
C HIS A 145 2.46 -1.55 8.19
N HIS A 146 2.80 -2.52 7.34
CA HIS A 146 3.51 -3.74 7.75
C HIS A 146 4.86 -3.40 8.38
N TYR A 147 5.67 -2.56 7.72
CA TYR A 147 6.94 -2.10 8.29
C TYR A 147 6.77 -1.40 9.66
N LEU A 148 5.72 -0.59 9.82
CA LEU A 148 5.42 0.04 11.12
C LEU A 148 5.08 -1.00 12.19
N LEU A 149 4.38 -2.08 11.84
CA LEU A 149 4.08 -3.17 12.75
C LEU A 149 5.35 -3.95 13.12
N ASP A 150 6.14 -4.34 12.14
CA ASP A 150 7.36 -5.11 12.35
C ASP A 150 8.39 -4.32 13.15
N TRP A 151 8.61 -3.06 12.79
CA TRP A 151 9.63 -2.23 13.44
C TRP A 151 9.24 -1.81 14.85
N ASN A 152 8.01 -1.34 15.05
CA ASN A 152 7.61 -0.79 16.36
C ASN A 152 7.11 -1.86 17.32
N TRP A 153 6.49 -2.92 16.82
CA TRP A 153 5.89 -3.97 17.65
C TRP A 153 6.64 -5.30 17.60
N ASN A 154 7.74 -5.36 16.84
CA ASN A 154 8.60 -6.53 16.71
C ASN A 154 7.79 -7.78 16.31
N GLU A 155 6.83 -7.59 15.40
CA GLU A 155 5.82 -8.59 15.04
C GLU A 155 6.47 -9.86 14.48
N ASP A 156 7.48 -9.73 13.60
CA ASP A 156 8.28 -10.84 13.07
C ASP A 156 8.93 -11.73 14.13
N ARG A 157 9.29 -11.16 15.29
CA ARG A 157 9.93 -11.92 16.38
C ARG A 157 8.92 -12.45 17.40
N CYS A 158 7.62 -12.23 17.19
CA CYS A 158 6.59 -12.68 18.10
C CYS A 158 6.49 -14.22 18.11
N THR A 159 6.59 -14.82 19.29
CA THR A 159 6.54 -16.28 19.47
C THR A 159 5.14 -16.80 19.83
N ILE A 160 4.14 -15.93 19.88
CA ILE A 160 2.74 -16.29 20.14
C ILE A 160 2.21 -17.03 18.90
N ARG A 161 1.93 -18.33 19.03
CA ARG A 161 1.55 -19.21 17.90
C ARG A 161 0.34 -20.11 18.17
N LYS A 162 -0.26 -20.06 19.37
CA LYS A 162 -1.32 -20.99 19.80
C LYS A 162 -2.69 -20.33 19.85
N GLY A 163 -3.73 -21.07 19.44
CA GLY A 163 -5.13 -20.64 19.50
C GLY A 163 -5.36 -19.30 18.79
N HIS A 164 -6.20 -18.45 19.38
CA HIS A 164 -6.47 -17.08 18.89
C HIS A 164 -5.37 -16.06 19.27
N GLY A 165 -4.26 -16.50 19.87
CA GLY A 165 -3.18 -15.62 20.30
C GLY A 165 -2.61 -14.73 19.18
N PRO A 166 -2.25 -15.30 17.99
CA PRO A 166 -1.73 -14.51 16.86
C PRO A 166 -2.72 -13.45 16.38
N GLU A 167 -3.98 -13.82 16.18
CA GLU A 167 -5.01 -12.91 15.69
C GLU A 167 -5.29 -11.78 16.70
N ASN A 168 -5.43 -12.13 17.98
CA ASN A 168 -5.69 -11.16 19.05
C ASN A 168 -4.56 -10.14 19.18
N ILE A 169 -3.29 -10.59 19.15
CA ILE A 169 -2.16 -9.67 19.32
C ILE A 169 -2.01 -8.74 18.11
N THR A 170 -2.22 -9.24 16.89
CA THR A 170 -2.21 -8.40 15.68
C THR A 170 -3.36 -7.39 15.72
N CYS A 171 -4.56 -7.79 16.13
CA CYS A 171 -5.70 -6.87 16.29
C CYS A 171 -5.39 -5.74 17.28
N LEU A 172 -4.85 -6.06 18.45
CA LEU A 172 -4.48 -5.06 19.47
C LEU A 172 -3.38 -4.10 18.97
N ARG A 173 -2.36 -4.60 18.28
CA ARG A 173 -1.29 -3.76 17.71
C ARG A 173 -1.80 -2.81 16.64
N ARG A 174 -2.68 -3.30 15.76
CA ARG A 174 -3.33 -2.49 14.73
C ARG A 174 -4.22 -1.41 15.35
N PHE A 175 -5.01 -1.77 16.37
CA PHE A 175 -5.83 -0.82 17.12
C PHE A 175 -4.96 0.27 17.77
N ALA A 176 -3.91 -0.11 18.51
CA ALA A 176 -3.01 0.84 19.16
C ALA A 176 -2.31 1.76 18.15
N THR A 177 -1.86 1.22 17.02
CA THR A 177 -1.23 2.00 15.94
C THR A 177 -2.20 2.98 15.31
N GLY A 178 -3.43 2.56 15.02
CA GLY A 178 -4.48 3.42 14.49
C GLY A 178 -4.82 4.56 15.45
N LEU A 179 -4.94 4.26 16.75
CA LEU A 179 -5.20 5.26 17.78
C LEU A 179 -4.04 6.26 17.93
N ILE A 180 -2.80 5.80 17.90
CA ILE A 180 -1.63 6.68 17.95
C ILE A 180 -1.62 7.61 16.75
N LYS A 181 -1.90 7.09 15.55
CA LYS A 181 -1.97 7.91 14.32
C LYS A 181 -3.10 8.94 14.35
N SER A 182 -4.20 8.67 15.04
CA SER A 182 -5.35 9.59 15.10
C SER A 182 -5.20 10.68 16.17
N ILE A 183 -4.38 10.47 17.21
CA ILE A 183 -4.24 11.39 18.35
C ILE A 183 -2.86 12.06 18.41
N SER A 184 -1.78 11.32 18.12
CA SER A 184 -0.42 11.82 18.32
C SER A 184 -0.01 12.85 17.27
N LYS A 185 0.78 13.83 17.71
CA LYS A 185 1.53 14.72 16.82
C LYS A 185 2.95 14.23 16.55
N ASP A 186 3.40 13.22 17.29
CA ASP A 186 4.71 12.59 17.14
C ASP A 186 4.65 11.36 16.23
N SER A 187 5.82 10.80 15.89
CA SER A 187 5.90 9.50 15.24
C SER A 187 5.32 8.38 16.12
N VAL A 188 4.91 7.29 15.48
CA VAL A 188 4.42 6.09 16.18
C VAL A 188 5.47 5.56 17.15
N ALA A 189 6.73 5.47 16.72
CA ALA A 189 7.85 5.01 17.55
C ALA A 189 8.03 5.87 18.81
N ALA A 190 8.11 7.20 18.66
CA ALA A 190 8.30 8.11 19.78
C ALA A 190 7.12 8.09 20.76
N THR A 191 5.90 7.92 20.24
CA THR A 191 4.70 7.81 21.08
C THR A 191 4.71 6.49 21.87
N ILE A 192 5.04 5.37 21.23
CA ILE A 192 5.19 4.07 21.89
C ILE A 192 6.23 4.15 23.00
N GLU A 193 7.38 4.78 22.77
CA GLU A 193 8.43 4.96 23.78
C GLU A 193 7.93 5.77 24.99
N LYS A 194 7.18 6.86 24.77
CA LYS A 194 6.60 7.68 25.85
C LYS A 194 5.55 6.94 26.68
N LEU A 195 4.80 6.04 26.04
CA LEU A 195 3.77 5.21 26.67
C LEU A 195 4.33 3.93 27.29
N ALA A 196 5.47 3.46 26.80
CA ALA A 196 6.09 2.21 27.22
C ALA A 196 6.31 2.23 28.73
N ARG A 197 5.82 1.17 29.40
CA ARG A 197 5.96 0.94 30.85
C ARG A 197 5.33 2.02 31.73
N ASN A 198 4.47 2.89 31.20
CA ASN A 198 3.69 3.85 31.98
C ASN A 198 2.19 3.66 31.77
N VAL A 199 1.61 2.75 32.57
CA VAL A 199 0.21 2.36 32.51
C VAL A 199 -0.73 3.56 32.65
N ARG A 200 -0.41 4.52 33.53
CA ARG A 200 -1.21 5.73 33.71
C ARG A 200 -1.28 6.56 32.44
N ARG A 201 -0.14 6.79 31.78
CA ARG A 201 -0.10 7.52 30.50
C ARG A 201 -0.87 6.79 29.40
N VAL A 202 -0.83 5.46 29.37
CA VAL A 202 -1.64 4.67 28.43
C VAL A 202 -3.13 4.91 28.67
N PHE A 203 -3.60 4.87 29.92
CA PHE A 203 -5.00 5.16 30.23
C PHE A 203 -5.38 6.62 29.95
N ASP A 204 -4.49 7.58 30.21
CA ASP A 204 -4.70 8.99 29.83
C ASP A 204 -4.82 9.12 28.30
N TYR A 205 -3.99 8.40 27.55
CA TYR A 205 -3.97 8.39 26.09
C TYR A 205 -5.25 7.76 25.50
N LEU A 206 -5.75 6.69 26.13
CA LEU A 206 -7.04 6.06 25.84
C LEU A 206 -8.24 6.89 26.33
N ARG A 207 -8.00 8.04 26.98
CA ARG A 207 -9.02 8.90 27.60
C ARG A 207 -9.86 8.20 28.68
N MET A 208 -9.25 7.22 29.35
CA MET A 208 -9.91 6.40 30.36
C MET A 208 -9.79 6.98 31.77
N THR A 209 -9.07 8.09 31.97
CA THR A 209 -8.91 8.76 33.28
C THR A 209 -9.72 10.05 33.36
N ASP A 210 -10.06 10.49 34.57
CA ASP A 210 -10.83 11.73 34.75
C ASP A 210 -10.08 12.98 34.25
N ASN A 211 -8.75 12.98 34.36
CA ASN A 211 -7.91 14.09 33.91
C ASN A 211 -7.90 14.24 32.38
N SER A 212 -7.98 13.12 31.65
CA SER A 212 -7.99 13.11 30.18
C SER A 212 -9.39 13.41 29.60
N ARG A 213 -10.47 13.14 30.36
CA ARG A 213 -11.85 13.45 29.96
C ARG A 213 -12.22 14.93 30.12
N LYS A 214 -11.65 15.62 31.11
CA LYS A 214 -11.95 17.05 31.42
C LYS A 214 -11.58 18.05 30.32
N ILE A 215 -10.66 17.69 29.42
CA ILE A 215 -10.17 18.59 28.35
C ILE A 215 -11.26 18.94 27.32
N VAL A 216 -12.27 18.07 27.13
CA VAL A 216 -13.36 18.30 26.16
C VAL A 216 -14.44 19.25 26.72
N LEU A 217 -14.74 19.17 28.02
CA LEU A 217 -15.83 19.94 28.63
C LEU A 217 -15.55 21.46 28.70
N ARG A 218 -14.29 21.89 28.52
CA ARG A 218 -13.94 23.32 28.41
C ARG A 218 -13.96 23.87 26.99
N CYS A 219 -14.01 23.00 25.98
CA CYS A 219 -13.98 23.41 24.58
C CYS A 219 -15.38 23.47 23.93
N GLN A 220 -16.43 23.06 24.65
CA GLN A 220 -17.83 23.20 24.23
C GLN A 220 -18.60 24.31 24.96
N SER A 221 -17.88 25.17 25.69
CA SER A 221 -18.46 26.30 26.44
C SER A 221 -17.78 27.62 26.07
N GLN A 222 -17.54 27.83 24.77
CA GLN A 222 -17.25 29.13 24.15
C GLN A 222 -17.97 29.21 22.81
#